data_AF-A0A4Q2YS16-F1
#
_entry.id   AF-A0A4Q2YS16-F1
#
_cell.length_a   1.000
_cell.length_b   1.000
_cell.length_c   1.000
_cell.angle_alpha   90.00
_cell.angle_beta   90.00
_cell.angle_gamma   90.00
#
_symmetry.space_group_name_H-M   'P 1'
#
loop_
_entity.id
_entity.type
_entity.pdbx_description
1 polymer ?
#
loop_
_entity_poly.entity_id
_entity_poly.type
_entity_poly.pdbx_seq_one_letter_code
_entity_poly.pdbx_strand_id
1 'polypeptide(L)'
;SKSGNTWVGFDFGKSHRITRYVIRHAGSNAGLDPALNSRDGRVQASEDGKTWKNIGLIKGNTLDVTDVDCTPVTARYFRYAITGAGSDGKGRIADVEVYGSRN
;
A
#
# COMPACT_ATOMS: atom_id res chain seq x y z
N SER A 1 15.51 -3.44 14.32
CA SER A 1 14.33 -2.75 13.76
C SER A 1 13.12 -3.10 14.61
N LYS A 2 12.42 -2.12 15.20
CA LYS A 2 11.15 -2.42 15.88
C LYS A 2 10.11 -2.69 14.79
N SER A 3 9.73 -3.95 14.62
CA SER A 3 8.55 -4.34 13.88
C SER A 3 7.34 -3.56 14.42
N GLY A 4 6.67 -2.76 13.58
CA GLY A 4 5.23 -2.58 13.79
C GLY A 4 4.53 -1.28 13.38
N ASN A 5 5.18 -0.17 13.03
CA ASN A 5 4.45 1.11 12.90
C ASN A 5 4.68 1.91 11.59
N THR A 6 5.26 1.34 10.53
CA THR A 6 5.41 2.08 9.27
C THR A 6 4.24 1.78 8.34
N TRP A 7 3.39 2.78 8.11
CA TRP A 7 2.27 2.70 7.18
C TRP A 7 2.04 4.04 6.49
N VAL A 8 1.44 3.98 5.30
CA VAL A 8 0.84 5.12 4.62
C VAL A 8 -0.65 4.84 4.47
N GLY A 9 -1.49 5.84 4.74
CA GLY A 9 -2.93 5.66 4.77
C GLY A 9 -3.68 6.91 4.34
N PHE A 10 -4.89 6.69 3.86
CA PHE A 10 -5.75 7.69 3.24
C PHE A 10 -7.14 7.59 3.86
N ASP A 11 -7.71 8.74 4.20
CA ASP A 11 -9.14 8.91 4.48
C ASP A 11 -9.76 9.62 3.27
N PHE A 12 -10.66 8.96 2.56
CA PHE A 12 -11.34 9.53 1.40
C PHE A 12 -12.52 10.45 1.78
N GLY A 13 -12.79 10.65 3.08
CA GLY A 13 -13.89 11.47 3.61
C GLY A 13 -15.26 10.79 3.58
N LYS A 14 -15.49 9.87 2.63
CA LYS A 14 -16.68 9.03 2.51
C LYS A 14 -16.32 7.65 1.95
N SER A 15 -17.26 6.71 2.02
CA SER A 15 -17.05 5.37 1.44
C SER A 15 -17.07 5.39 -0.08
N HIS A 16 -16.08 4.73 -0.68
CA HIS A 16 -15.94 4.50 -2.10
C HIS A 16 -15.79 3.01 -2.40
N ARG A 17 -16.18 2.58 -3.60
CA ARG A 17 -15.92 1.22 -4.10
C ARG A 17 -14.53 1.17 -4.71
N ILE A 18 -13.59 0.52 -4.04
CA ILE A 18 -12.21 0.32 -4.49
C ILE A 18 -12.13 -0.96 -5.33
N THR A 19 -11.47 -0.88 -6.48
CA THR A 19 -11.33 -2.00 -7.42
C THR A 19 -9.91 -2.24 -7.88
N ARG A 20 -9.02 -1.25 -7.74
CA ARG A 20 -7.60 -1.38 -8.10
C ARG A 20 -6.75 -0.47 -7.22
N TYR A 21 -5.52 -0.86 -6.95
CA TYR A 21 -4.53 -0.01 -6.31
C TYR A 21 -3.18 -0.14 -6.99
N VAL A 22 -2.42 0.96 -7.00
CA VAL A 22 -1.03 1.02 -7.45
C VAL A 22 -0.18 1.53 -6.28
N ILE A 23 0.90 0.84 -5.98
CA ILE A 23 1.89 1.25 -4.98
C ILE A 23 3.23 1.34 -5.68
N ARG A 24 3.80 2.54 -5.72
CA ARG A 24 5.13 2.80 -6.27
C ARG A 24 6.13 2.80 -5.13
N HIS A 25 7.10 1.90 -5.18
CA HIS A 25 8.17 1.75 -4.20
C HIS A 25 9.33 2.70 -4.53
N ALA A 26 10.45 2.60 -3.79
CA ALA A 26 11.58 3.51 -3.93
C ALA A 26 12.14 3.58 -5.37
N GLY A 27 12.36 2.44 -6.02
CA GLY A 27 12.93 2.34 -7.36
C GLY A 27 12.02 2.87 -8.48
N SER A 28 10.74 3.16 -8.18
CA SER A 28 9.88 3.90 -9.12
C SER A 28 10.30 5.37 -9.27
N ASN A 29 11.04 5.92 -8.30
CA ASN A 29 11.60 7.25 -8.41
C ASN A 29 12.94 7.18 -9.15
N ALA A 30 13.14 8.05 -10.15
CA ALA A 30 14.35 8.06 -10.96
C ALA A 30 15.62 8.16 -10.08
N GLY A 31 16.49 7.16 -10.20
CA GLY A 31 17.80 7.14 -9.54
C GLY A 31 17.88 6.50 -8.15
N LEU A 32 16.78 5.94 -7.62
CA LEU A 32 16.85 5.12 -6.39
C LEU A 32 17.05 3.64 -6.72
N ASP A 33 17.94 2.99 -5.96
CA ASP A 33 18.22 1.55 -6.08
C ASP A 33 16.97 0.71 -5.72
N PRO A 34 16.53 -0.24 -6.57
CA PRO A 34 15.44 -1.17 -6.26
C PRO A 34 15.63 -1.99 -4.97
N ALA A 35 16.86 -2.15 -4.48
CA ALA A 35 17.13 -2.73 -3.17
C ALA A 35 16.47 -1.95 -2.01
N LEU A 36 16.15 -0.67 -2.23
CA LEU A 36 15.46 0.20 -1.29
C LEU A 36 13.93 0.04 -1.32
N ASN A 37 13.39 -0.81 -2.21
CA ASN A 37 11.95 -1.09 -2.28
C ASN A 37 11.44 -1.73 -0.99
N SER A 38 10.24 -1.32 -0.58
CA SER A 38 9.54 -2.01 0.51
C SER A 38 9.24 -3.46 0.06
N ARG A 39 9.66 -4.42 0.87
CA ARG A 39 9.69 -5.85 0.54
C ARG A 39 8.40 -6.57 0.92
N ASP A 40 7.90 -6.30 2.11
CA ASP A 40 6.71 -6.96 2.64
C ASP A 40 5.71 -5.93 3.17
N GLY A 41 4.43 -6.23 3.01
CA GLY A 41 3.38 -5.43 3.62
C GLY A 41 1.98 -5.95 3.36
N ARG A 42 1.00 -5.32 4.00
CA ARG A 42 -0.42 -5.62 3.84
C ARG A 42 -1.15 -4.40 3.30
N VAL A 43 -1.96 -4.62 2.27
CA VAL A 43 -2.91 -3.62 1.79
C VAL A 43 -4.22 -3.84 2.52
N GLN A 44 -4.73 -2.79 3.16
CA GLN A 44 -5.87 -2.88 4.05
C GLN A 44 -6.89 -1.79 3.76
N ALA A 45 -8.16 -2.12 3.96
CA ALA A 45 -9.28 -1.22 3.79
C ALA A 45 -10.18 -1.23 5.03
N SER A 46 -10.86 -0.12 5.30
CA SER A 46 -11.76 0.04 6.44
C SER A 46 -12.88 1.02 6.13
N GLU A 47 -14.06 0.78 6.72
CA GLU A 47 -15.19 1.72 6.67
C GLU A 47 -15.18 2.70 7.84
N ASP A 48 -14.64 2.31 9.00
CA ASP A 48 -14.72 3.03 10.28
C ASP A 48 -13.37 3.55 10.80
N GLY A 49 -12.26 3.20 10.13
CA GLY A 49 -10.90 3.53 10.53
C GLY A 49 -10.38 2.72 11.73
N LYS A 50 -11.21 1.85 12.31
CA LYS A 50 -10.91 1.06 13.52
C LYS A 50 -10.72 -0.42 13.18
N THR A 51 -11.61 -0.96 12.37
CA THR A 51 -11.61 -2.35 11.93
C THR A 51 -11.04 -2.44 10.52
N TRP A 52 -9.95 -3.18 10.34
CA TRP A 52 -9.22 -3.23 9.07
C TRP A 52 -9.25 -4.62 8.45
N LYS A 53 -9.68 -4.70 7.19
CA LYS A 53 -9.65 -5.92 6.39
C LYS A 53 -8.40 -5.94 5.52
N ASN A 54 -7.69 -7.08 5.47
CA ASN A 54 -6.63 -7.29 4.48
C ASN A 54 -7.27 -7.53 3.10
N ILE A 55 -6.92 -6.71 2.13
CA ILE A 55 -7.37 -6.84 0.74
C ILE A 55 -6.21 -7.19 -0.21
N GLY A 56 -4.97 -7.15 0.28
CA GLY A 56 -3.78 -7.57 -0.46
C GLY A 56 -2.62 -7.90 0.47
N LEU A 57 -1.70 -8.74 -0.01
CA LEU A 57 -0.49 -9.16 0.70
C LEU A 57 0.70 -9.10 -0.25
N ILE A 58 1.72 -8.33 0.12
CA ILE A 58 2.98 -8.20 -0.59
C ILE A 58 4.06 -8.92 0.22
N LYS A 59 4.82 -9.81 -0.41
CA LYS A 59 5.92 -10.57 0.20
C LYS A 59 7.10 -10.65 -0.76
N GLY A 60 8.30 -10.40 -0.26
CA GLY A 60 9.55 -10.52 -0.99
C GLY A 60 9.64 -9.62 -2.23
N ASN A 61 8.93 -8.48 -2.24
CA ASN A 61 8.77 -7.65 -3.43
C ASN A 61 10.10 -7.16 -4.01
N THR A 62 10.35 -7.52 -5.26
CA THR A 62 11.48 -7.04 -6.09
C THR A 62 11.06 -5.99 -7.12
N LEU A 63 9.76 -5.70 -7.25
CA LEU A 63 9.24 -4.79 -8.26
C LEU A 63 9.18 -3.36 -7.74
N ASP A 64 9.42 -2.41 -8.65
CA ASP A 64 9.30 -0.99 -8.35
C ASP A 64 7.83 -0.55 -8.23
N VAL A 65 6.92 -1.24 -8.89
CA VAL A 65 5.49 -0.96 -8.88
C VAL A 65 4.72 -2.23 -8.54
N THR A 66 3.79 -2.14 -7.60
CA THR A 66 2.74 -3.13 -7.36
C THR A 66 1.43 -2.57 -7.89
N ASP A 67 0.89 -3.19 -8.94
CA ASP A 67 -0.35 -2.77 -9.61
C ASP A 67 -1.32 -3.95 -9.60
N VAL A 68 -2.44 -3.81 -8.89
CA VAL A 68 -3.34 -4.93 -8.60
C VAL A 68 -4.80 -4.52 -8.76
N ASP A 69 -5.51 -5.22 -9.64
CA ASP A 69 -6.97 -5.30 -9.62
C ASP A 69 -7.40 -6.20 -8.45
N CYS A 70 -8.14 -5.64 -7.50
CA CYS A 70 -8.57 -6.35 -6.30
C CYS A 70 -10.05 -6.71 -6.37
N THR A 71 -10.47 -7.73 -5.60
CA THR A 71 -11.89 -7.97 -5.37
C THR A 71 -12.54 -6.68 -4.84
N PRO A 72 -13.61 -6.18 -5.48
CA PRO A 72 -14.20 -4.91 -5.10
C PRO A 72 -14.54 -4.85 -3.61
N VAL A 73 -14.18 -3.74 -2.96
CA VAL A 73 -14.43 -3.50 -1.54
C VAL A 73 -14.95 -2.09 -1.34
N THR A 74 -16.00 -1.94 -0.52
CA THR A 74 -16.44 -0.63 -0.05
C THR A 74 -15.58 -0.21 1.13
N ALA A 75 -14.99 0.98 1.08
CA ALA A 75 -14.18 1.51 2.16
C ALA A 75 -14.07 3.04 2.11
N ARG A 76 -13.94 3.67 3.28
CA ARG A 76 -13.58 5.08 3.44
C ARG A 76 -12.08 5.26 3.63
N TYR A 77 -11.43 4.27 4.22
CA TYR A 77 -10.02 4.29 4.54
C TYR A 77 -9.27 3.20 3.77
N PHE A 78 -8.07 3.55 3.32
CA PHE A 78 -7.10 2.63 2.72
C PHE A 78 -5.76 2.80 3.43
N ARG A 79 -5.01 1.72 3.62
CA ARG A 79 -3.60 1.82 4.04
C ARG A 79 -2.74 0.71 3.49
N TYR A 80 -1.47 1.02 3.29
CA TYR A 80 -0.41 0.03 3.10
C TYR A 80 0.46 -0.01 4.35
N ALA A 81 0.41 -1.14 5.07
CA ALA A 81 1.20 -1.38 6.27
C ALA A 81 2.46 -2.17 5.91
N ILE A 82 3.62 -1.52 6.01
CA ILE A 82 4.92 -2.10 5.66
C ILE A 82 5.39 -2.98 6.82
N THR A 83 5.67 -4.24 6.51
CA THR A 83 6.22 -5.22 7.47
C THR A 83 7.64 -5.65 7.13
N GLY A 84 8.09 -5.37 5.91
CA GLY A 84 9.46 -5.61 5.44
C GLY A 84 9.95 -4.38 4.71
N ALA A 85 10.91 -3.68 5.30
CA ALA A 85 11.56 -2.51 4.71
C ALA A 85 12.56 -2.89 3.60
N GLY A 86 13.10 -1.89 2.90
CA GLY A 86 14.21 -2.08 1.97
C GLY A 86 15.52 -2.48 2.67
N SER A 87 16.58 -2.68 1.87
CA SER A 87 17.88 -3.19 2.33
C SER A 87 18.54 -2.37 3.44
N ASP A 88 18.22 -1.08 3.55
CA ASP A 88 18.73 -0.18 4.60
C ASP A 88 17.80 -0.07 5.82
N GLY A 89 16.76 -0.91 5.89
CA GLY A 89 15.82 -0.98 7.00
C GLY A 89 14.76 0.14 7.02
N LYS A 90 14.64 0.96 5.96
CA LYS A 90 13.62 2.01 5.86
C LYS A 90 12.47 1.61 4.93
N GLY A 91 11.24 1.82 5.37
CA GLY A 91 10.06 1.71 4.51
C GLY A 91 9.93 2.95 3.61
N ARG A 92 9.80 2.74 2.31
CA ARG A 92 9.69 3.82 1.31
C ARG A 92 8.54 3.56 0.36
N ILE A 93 7.78 4.61 0.10
CA ILE A 93 6.71 4.65 -0.90
C ILE A 93 6.88 5.97 -1.62
N ALA A 94 7.00 5.90 -2.95
CA ALA A 94 7.07 7.05 -3.82
C ALA A 94 5.66 7.60 -4.08
N ASP A 95 4.69 6.71 -4.31
CA ASP A 95 3.31 7.10 -4.59
C ASP A 95 2.32 5.97 -4.29
N VAL A 96 1.06 6.33 -4.07
CA VAL A 96 -0.07 5.39 -3.98
C VAL A 96 -1.25 5.95 -4.75
N GLU A 97 -1.76 5.14 -5.67
CA GLU A 97 -2.95 5.46 -6.45
C GLU A 97 -4.04 4.44 -6.07
N VAL A 98 -5.24 4.92 -5.73
CA VAL A 98 -6.38 4.07 -5.40
C VAL A 98 -7.51 4.37 -6.36
N TYR A 99 -7.95 3.34 -7.08
CA TYR A 99 -8.93 3.44 -8.13
C TYR A 99 -10.23 2.76 -7.73
N GLY A 100 -11.33 3.40 -8.13
CA GLY A 100 -12.69 2.91 -7.94
C GLY A 100 -13.58 3.29 -9.11
N SER A 101 -14.83 2.85 -9.07
CA SER A 101 -15.84 3.33 -10.01
C SER A 101 -16.27 4.76 -9.67
N ARG A 102 -16.43 5.61 -10.70
CA ARG A 102 -17.20 6.85 -10.54
C ARG A 102 -18.66 6.43 -10.33
N ASN A 103 -19.21 6.78 -9.17
CA ASN A 103 -20.65 6.78 -8.98
C ASN A 103 -21.25 8.04 -9.59
#